data_AF-A0A918PGW4-F1
#
_entry.id   AF-A0A918PGW4-F1
#
_cell.length_a   1.000
_cell.length_b   1.000
_cell.length_c   1.000
_cell.angle_alpha   90.00
_cell.angle_beta   90.00
_cell.angle_gamma   90.00
#
_symmetry.space_group_name_H-M   'P 1'
#
loop_
_entity.id
_entity.type
_entity.pdbx_description
1 polymer ?
#
loop_
_entity_poly.entity_id
_entity_poly.type
_entity_poly.pdbx_seq_one_letter_code
_entity_poly.pdbx_strand_id
1 'polypeptide(L)'
;MLFMVEMDVNIPLDFDRAEAARIKAAEKAYFQSLQAAGTWRHIWRKAGHYANVSIFAVDSNAALHDTLMGLPLYPFMTMKVTPLCRHPSSLHDDDR
;
A
#
# COMPACT_ATOMS: atom_id res chain seq x y z
N MET A 1 8.07 4.52 12.05
CA MET A 1 6.78 5.25 12.05
C MET A 1 5.70 4.38 11.43
N LEU A 2 4.43 4.56 11.79
CA LEU A 2 3.31 3.81 11.21
C LEU A 2 2.41 4.73 10.39
N PHE A 3 1.90 4.23 9.27
CA PHE A 3 0.96 4.95 8.42
C PHE A 3 -0.15 4.04 7.95
N MET A 4 -1.39 4.50 8.06
CA MET A 4 -2.51 3.93 7.33
C MET A 4 -2.57 4.59 5.95
N VAL A 5 -2.59 3.77 4.90
CA VAL A 5 -2.75 4.23 3.53
C VAL A 5 -3.98 3.57 2.93
N GLU A 6 -4.95 4.39 2.56
CA GLU A 6 -6.10 3.98 1.75
C GLU A 6 -5.72 4.18 0.28
N MET A 7 -5.86 3.15 -0.56
CA MET A 7 -5.50 3.21 -1.98
C MET A 7 -6.69 2.78 -2.83
N ASP A 8 -7.13 3.64 -3.74
CA ASP A 8 -8.20 3.37 -4.71
C ASP A 8 -7.62 3.25 -6.12
N VAL A 9 -7.78 2.09 -6.76
CA VAL A 9 -7.15 1.79 -8.05
C VAL A 9 -8.14 2.02 -9.19
N ASN A 10 -7.83 2.99 -10.04
CA ASN A 10 -8.64 3.45 -11.16
C ASN A 10 -7.86 3.31 -12.47
N ILE A 11 -7.89 2.10 -13.04
CA ILE A 11 -7.31 1.84 -14.38
C ILE A 11 -8.39 2.15 -15.42
N PRO A 12 -8.12 3.01 -16.42
CA PRO A 12 -9.07 3.30 -17.50
C PRO A 12 -9.54 2.03 -18.23
N LEU A 13 -10.81 2.00 -18.63
CA LEU A 13 -11.42 0.81 -19.27
C LEU A 13 -10.85 0.51 -20.65
N ASP A 14 -10.35 1.54 -21.33
CA ASP A 14 -9.70 1.51 -22.63
C ASP A 14 -8.18 1.27 -22.53
N PHE A 15 -7.63 1.18 -21.31
CA PHE A 15 -6.23 0.87 -21.10
C PHE A 15 -5.89 -0.55 -21.60
N ASP A 16 -4.71 -0.70 -22.19
CA ASP A 16 -4.26 -1.98 -22.74
C ASP A 16 -4.28 -3.07 -21.67
N ARG A 17 -5.02 -4.16 -21.95
CA ARG A 17 -5.20 -5.29 -21.03
C ARG A 17 -3.91 -6.08 -20.81
N ALA A 18 -3.08 -6.24 -21.84
CA ALA A 18 -1.81 -6.93 -21.72
C ALA A 18 -0.85 -6.12 -20.85
N GLU A 19 -0.81 -4.80 -21.06
CA GLU A 19 -0.01 -3.91 -20.23
C GLU A 19 -0.53 -3.84 -18.79
N ALA A 20 -1.84 -3.76 -18.58
CA ALA A 20 -2.45 -3.83 -17.25
C ALA A 20 -2.07 -5.12 -16.52
N ALA A 21 -2.06 -6.26 -17.21
CA ALA A 21 -1.65 -7.53 -16.63
C ALA A 21 -0.16 -7.54 -16.26
N ARG A 22 0.70 -6.98 -17.13
CA ARG A 22 2.14 -6.84 -16.87
C ARG A 22 2.42 -5.97 -15.64
N ILE A 23 1.78 -4.79 -15.58
CA ILE A 23 1.91 -3.87 -14.45
C ILE A 23 1.41 -4.53 -13.16
N LYS A 24 0.25 -5.21 -13.19
CA LYS A 24 -0.28 -5.94 -12.02
C LYS A 24 0.65 -7.05 -11.53
N ALA A 25 1.33 -7.74 -12.44
CA ALA A 25 2.31 -8.76 -12.08
C ALA A 25 3.55 -8.15 -11.41
N ALA A 26 4.07 -7.05 -11.97
CA ALA A 26 5.17 -6.29 -11.38
C ALA A 26 4.81 -5.72 -10.00
N GLU A 27 3.61 -5.14 -9.88
CA GLU A 27 3.05 -4.65 -8.62
C GLU A 27 3.03 -5.75 -7.56
N LYS A 28 2.50 -6.94 -7.92
CA LYS A 28 2.43 -8.08 -6.99
C LYS A 28 3.81 -8.48 -6.48
N ALA A 29 4.80 -8.56 -7.37
CA ALA A 29 6.17 -8.93 -6.99
C ALA A 29 6.79 -7.88 -6.06
N TYR A 30 6.66 -6.59 -6.40
CA TYR A 30 7.15 -5.49 -5.57
C TYR A 30 6.48 -5.47 -4.19
N PHE A 31 5.15 -5.57 -4.16
CA PHE A 31 4.36 -5.66 -2.93
C PHE A 31 4.77 -6.84 -2.03
N GLN A 32 4.99 -8.03 -2.61
CA GLN A 32 5.46 -9.19 -1.86
C GLN A 32 6.85 -8.97 -1.26
N SER A 33 7.74 -8.27 -1.96
CA SER A 33 9.07 -7.91 -1.42
C SER A 33 8.96 -6.94 -0.22
N LEU A 34 8.07 -5.96 -0.28
CA LEU A 34 7.85 -5.00 0.80
C LEU A 34 7.21 -5.64 2.04
N GLN A 35 6.33 -6.63 1.85
CA GLN A 35 5.80 -7.42 2.96
C GLN A 35 6.87 -8.27 3.62
N ALA A 36 7.71 -8.95 2.82
CA ALA A 36 8.83 -9.74 3.34
C ALA A 36 9.84 -8.89 4.14
N ALA A 37 10.04 -7.64 3.72
CA ALA A 37 10.87 -6.66 4.43
C ALA A 37 10.18 -6.04 5.67
N GLY A 38 8.89 -6.31 5.90
CA GLY A 38 8.10 -5.72 6.98
C GLY A 38 7.70 -4.25 6.76
N THR A 39 8.07 -3.66 5.63
CA THR A 39 7.70 -2.29 5.23
C THR A 39 6.19 -2.18 5.00
N TRP A 40 5.60 -3.15 4.30
CA TRP A 40 4.16 -3.26 4.12
C TRP A 40 3.62 -4.29 5.09
N ARG A 41 3.20 -3.84 6.28
CA ARG A 41 2.90 -4.71 7.42
C ARG A 41 1.59 -5.46 7.26
N HIS A 42 0.58 -4.74 6.78
CA HIS A 42 -0.75 -5.29 6.57
C HIS A 42 -1.41 -4.71 5.33
N ILE A 43 -2.30 -5.52 4.73
CA ILE A 43 -3.16 -5.11 3.64
C ILE A 43 -4.52 -5.78 3.80
N TRP A 44 -5.58 -5.03 3.52
CA TRP A 44 -6.93 -5.58 3.41
C TRP A 44 -7.64 -4.99 2.18
N ARG A 45 -8.44 -5.83 1.52
CA ARG A 45 -9.34 -5.40 0.46
C ARG A 45 -10.56 -4.70 1.08
N LYS A 46 -10.91 -3.52 0.58
CA LYS A 46 -12.22 -2.92 0.88
C LYS A 46 -13.31 -3.72 0.13
N ALA A 47 -14.22 -4.35 0.85
CA ALA A 47 -15.25 -5.19 0.26
C ALA A 47 -16.09 -4.41 -0.77
N GLY A 48 -16.27 -4.96 -1.98
CA GLY A 48 -17.01 -4.31 -3.06
C GLY A 48 -16.24 -3.23 -3.83
N HIS A 49 -15.00 -2.90 -3.46
CA HIS A 49 -14.19 -1.87 -4.12
C HIS A 49 -12.87 -2.42 -4.64
N TYR A 50 -12.39 -1.90 -5.78
CA TYR A 50 -11.02 -2.17 -6.22
C TYR A 50 -10.00 -1.28 -5.49
N ALA A 51 -10.06 -1.35 -4.17
CA ALA A 51 -9.29 -0.48 -3.28
C ALA A 51 -8.82 -1.27 -2.05
N ASN A 52 -7.81 -0.78 -1.36
CA ASN A 52 -7.26 -1.41 -0.16
C ASN A 52 -7.05 -0.40 0.98
N VAL A 53 -6.93 -0.93 2.19
CA VAL A 53 -6.38 -0.24 3.35
C VAL A 53 -5.14 -1.00 3.77
N SER A 54 -4.05 -0.26 3.96
CA SER A 54 -2.73 -0.82 4.25
C SER A 54 -2.06 -0.12 5.41
N ILE A 55 -1.21 -0.86 6.13
CA ILE A 55 -0.39 -0.33 7.21
C ILE A 55 1.08 -0.44 6.79
N PHE A 56 1.76 0.70 6.73
CA PHE A 56 3.18 0.79 6.42
C PHE A 56 4.00 1.08 7.67
N ALA A 57 5.14 0.41 7.79
CA ALA A 57 6.17 0.71 8.78
C ALA A 57 7.45 1.18 8.06
N VAL A 58 7.76 2.46 8.20
CA VAL A 58 8.96 3.09 7.59
C VAL A 58 9.59 4.09 8.54
N ASP A 59 10.84 4.45 8.28
CA ASP A 59 11.62 5.30 9.19
C ASP A 59 11.31 6.80 9.06
N SER A 60 10.68 7.23 7.95
CA SER A 60 10.35 8.63 7.71
C SER A 60 9.21 8.82 6.72
N ASN A 61 8.68 10.05 6.66
CA ASN A 61 7.75 10.47 5.60
C ASN A 61 8.35 10.34 4.20
N ALA A 62 9.64 10.62 4.04
CA ALA A 62 10.35 10.49 2.76
C ALA A 62 10.43 9.03 2.32
N ALA A 63 10.78 8.12 3.24
CA ALA A 63 10.79 6.69 2.96
C ALA A 63 9.40 6.16 2.57
N LEU A 64 8.33 6.67 3.19
CA LEU A 64 6.97 6.35 2.75
C LEU A 64 6.72 6.85 1.33
N HIS A 65 7.05 8.12 1.06
CA HIS A 65 6.84 8.73 -0.25
C HIS A 65 7.55 7.93 -1.34
N ASP A 66 8.83 7.62 -1.18
CA ASP A 66 9.61 6.87 -2.16
C ASP A 66 9.03 5.46 -2.39
N THR A 67 8.59 4.80 -1.32
CA THR A 67 7.92 3.48 -1.41
C THR A 67 6.64 3.57 -2.23
N LEU A 68 5.80 4.58 -1.99
CA LEU A 68 4.53 4.75 -2.71
C LEU A 68 4.74 5.16 -4.17
N MET A 69 5.69 6.05 -4.44
CA MET A 69 6.08 6.47 -5.80
C MET A 69 6.67 5.30 -6.61
N GLY A 70 7.28 4.33 -5.93
CA GLY A 70 7.85 3.14 -6.55
C GLY A 70 6.81 2.09 -6.99
N LEU A 71 5.54 2.23 -6.60
CA LEU A 71 4.49 1.27 -6.98
C LEU A 71 4.23 1.34 -8.50
N PRO A 72 4.34 0.23 -9.24
CA PRO A 72 3.96 0.18 -10.65
C PRO A 72 2.54 0.71 -10.96
N LEU A 73 1.59 0.55 -10.04
CA LEU A 73 0.23 1.06 -10.17
C LEU A 73 0.03 2.50 -9.67
N TYR A 74 1.08 3.17 -9.15
CA TYR A 74 1.01 4.55 -8.65
C TYR A 74 0.24 5.52 -9.58
N PRO A 75 0.45 5.50 -10.93
CA PRO A 75 -0.26 6.40 -11.83
C PRO A 75 -1.78 6.25 -11.85
N PHE A 76 -2.30 5.12 -11.38
CA PHE A 76 -3.73 4.78 -11.36
C PHE A 76 -4.32 4.85 -9.96
N MET A 77 -3.57 5.30 -8.96
CA MET A 77 -3.99 5.26 -7.56
C MET A 77 -4.38 6.65 -7.04
N THR A 78 -5.55 6.71 -6.41
CA THR A 78 -5.89 7.80 -5.48
C THR A 78 -5.56 7.32 -4.08
N MET A 79 -4.75 8.08 -3.34
CA MET A 79 -4.28 7.67 -2.02
C MET A 79 -4.59 8.69 -0.94
N LYS A 80 -4.88 8.19 0.26
CA LYS A 80 -4.97 8.97 1.48
C LYS A 80 -4.05 8.38 2.53
N VAL A 81 -3.13 9.20 3.03
CA VAL A 81 -2.12 8.81 4.01
C VAL A 81 -2.48 9.41 5.36
N THR A 82 -2.53 8.58 6.40
CA THR A 82 -2.78 8.98 7.78
C THR A 82 -1.64 8.47 8.67
N PRO A 83 -0.82 9.35 9.29
CA PRO A 83 0.18 8.92 10.26
C PRO A 83 -0.50 8.36 11.51
N LEU A 84 0.08 7.30 12.08
CA LEU A 84 -0.46 6.60 13.25
C LEU A 84 0.55 6.61 14.40
N CYS A 85 0.01 6.75 15.61
CA CYS A 85 0.72 6.47 16.85
C CYS A 85 0.27 5.12 17.41
N ARG A 86 1.15 4.45 18.15
CA ARG A 86 0.74 3.34 19.02
C ARG A 86 -0.20 3.89 20.08
N HIS A 87 -1.30 3.19 20.32
CA HIS A 87 -2.26 3.59 21.34
C HIS A 87 -1.75 3.20 22.74
N PRO A 88 -1.80 4.07 23.76
CA PRO A 88 -1.24 3.77 25.09
C PRO A 88 -1.97 2.64 25.83
N SER A 89 -3.22 2.36 25.44
CA SER A 89 -4.01 1.23 25.98
C SER A 89 -3.84 -0.07 25.19
N SER A 90 -2.96 -0.11 24.19
CA SER A 90 -2.64 -1.36 23.50
C SER A 90 -1.96 -2.32 24.47
N LEU A 91 -2.41 -3.57 24.53
CA LEU A 91 -1.73 -4.62 25.30
C LEU A 91 -0.39 -5.03 24.65
N HIS A 92 -0.26 -4.75 23.35
CA HIS A 92 0.88 -5.13 22.54
C HIS A 92 1.59 -3.89 21.97
N ASP A 93 2.92 -3.91 22.03
CA ASP A 93 3.77 -2.91 21.37
C ASP A 93 4.01 -3.24 19.88
N ASP A 94 3.61 -4.45 19.46
CA ASP A 94 3.71 -4.98 18.10
C ASP A 94 2.33 -5.26 17.48
N ASP A 95 2.30 -6.05 16.41
CA ASP A 95 1.11 -6.27 15.56
C ASP A 95 0.57 -7.71 15.68
N ARG A 96 0.76 -8.33 16.86
CA ARG A 96 0.28 -9.69 17.17
C ARG A 96 -1.24 -9.79 17.24
#